data_AF-A0A351ZY75-F1
#
_entry.id   AF-A0A351ZY75-F1
#
_cell.length_a   1.000
_cell.length_b   1.000
_cell.length_c   1.000
_cell.angle_alpha   90.00
_cell.angle_beta   90.00
_cell.angle_gamma   90.00
#
_symmetry.space_group_name_H-M   'P 1'
#
loop_
_entity.id
_entity.type
_entity.pdbx_description
1 polymer ?
#
loop_
_entity_poly.entity_id
_entity_poly.type
_entity_poly.pdbx_seq_one_letter_code
_entity_poly.pdbx_strand_id
1 'polypeptide(L)'
;MMFILAVLAALAITIAPGARAQTSGGSGRVDRITLQGDGKGPITPQLQASQIKQTLRILDNVDIRAIEVDVFIDVRNLLSRAVNGKADSDLLKVELTPDQTVNLDLLLQRSKVSGADSVTVSSMRAALTKATSSASPKKK
;
A
#
# COMPACT_ATOMS: atom_id res chain seq x y z
N MET A 1 37.47 17.28 -45.10
CA MET A 1 37.92 17.91 -43.84
C MET A 1 36.70 18.32 -43.04
N MET A 2 36.45 17.65 -41.91
CA MET A 2 35.42 18.00 -40.92
C MET A 2 35.82 19.26 -40.15
N PHE A 3 34.88 20.15 -39.85
CA PHE A 3 35.01 21.07 -38.72
C PHE A 3 33.66 21.18 -38.01
N ILE A 4 33.57 20.48 -36.89
CA ILE A 4 32.49 20.60 -35.89
C ILE A 4 32.86 21.77 -35.01
N LEU A 5 32.03 22.81 -34.98
CA LEU A 5 32.21 23.96 -34.08
C LEU A 5 31.46 23.68 -32.78
N ALA A 6 32.18 23.26 -31.75
CA ALA A 6 31.67 23.14 -30.39
C ALA A 6 31.75 24.51 -29.70
N VAL A 7 30.61 25.10 -29.36
CA VAL A 7 30.56 26.31 -28.51
C VAL A 7 30.36 25.86 -27.07
N LEU A 8 31.47 25.82 -26.32
CA LEU A 8 31.48 25.82 -24.86
C LEU A 8 31.02 27.19 -24.37
N ALA A 9 29.89 27.27 -23.68
CA ALA A 9 29.53 28.44 -22.88
C ALA A 9 29.76 28.12 -21.40
N ALA A 10 30.63 28.94 -20.80
CA ALA A 10 31.22 28.76 -19.49
C ALA A 10 30.21 28.91 -18.34
N LEU A 11 30.44 28.05 -17.36
CA LEU A 11 29.83 27.98 -16.05
C LEU A 11 30.29 29.16 -15.17
N ALA A 12 29.37 29.99 -14.69
CA ALA A 12 29.62 30.94 -13.60
C ALA A 12 28.80 30.52 -12.37
N ILE A 13 29.41 29.76 -11.48
CA ILE A 13 28.85 29.43 -10.16
C ILE A 13 29.30 30.51 -9.18
N THR A 14 28.35 31.37 -8.78
CA THR A 14 28.50 32.25 -7.62
C THR A 14 28.43 31.39 -6.36
N ILE A 15 29.55 31.28 -5.63
CA ILE A 15 29.63 30.55 -4.36
C ILE A 15 29.13 31.47 -3.24
N ALA A 16 27.94 31.22 -2.71
CA ALA A 16 27.52 31.77 -1.43
C ALA A 16 28.09 30.90 -0.28
N PRO A 17 28.78 31.48 0.72
CA PRO A 17 29.29 30.72 1.85
C PRO A 17 28.19 30.61 2.91
N GLY A 18 27.57 29.45 3.05
CA GLY A 18 26.53 29.31 4.08
C GLY A 18 25.75 28.01 4.10
N ALA A 19 26.42 26.85 4.04
CA ALA A 19 25.79 25.61 4.48
C ALA A 19 26.86 24.60 4.90
N ARG A 20 27.10 24.55 6.21
CA ARG A 20 27.85 23.50 6.88
C ARG A 20 26.84 22.42 7.26
N ALA A 21 26.95 21.21 6.68
CA ALA A 21 26.73 19.94 7.41
C ALA A 21 26.96 18.70 6.53
N GLN A 22 28.02 17.98 6.88
CA GLN A 22 28.05 16.54 7.17
C GLN A 22 27.69 15.54 6.06
N THR A 23 28.74 14.83 5.66
CA THR A 23 28.75 13.52 5.02
C THR A 23 27.93 12.49 5.80
N SER A 24 27.09 11.71 5.13
CA SER A 24 26.85 10.31 5.51
C SER A 24 26.43 9.51 4.29
N GLY A 25 27.09 8.36 4.10
CA GLY A 25 27.08 7.57 2.87
C GLY A 25 25.71 7.12 2.39
N GLY A 26 25.50 7.25 1.08
CA GLY A 26 24.39 6.65 0.36
C GLY A 26 24.62 5.15 0.18
N SER A 27 24.41 4.38 1.23
CA SER A 27 24.09 2.95 1.12
C SER A 27 22.79 2.83 0.34
N GLY A 28 22.76 2.02 -0.72
CA GLY A 28 21.58 1.79 -1.56
C GLY A 28 20.37 1.45 -0.72
N ARG A 29 19.50 2.43 -0.50
CA ARG A 29 18.20 2.23 0.10
C ARG A 29 17.30 1.76 -1.03
N VAL A 30 16.93 0.49 -0.97
CA VAL A 30 15.73 0.00 -1.64
C VAL A 30 14.62 0.92 -1.16
N ASP A 31 14.10 1.76 -2.05
CA ASP A 31 12.99 2.68 -1.75
C ASP A 31 11.82 1.83 -1.26
N ARG A 32 11.61 1.84 0.06
CA ARG A 32 10.57 1.05 0.73
C ARG A 32 9.24 1.67 0.35
N ILE A 33 8.47 1.00 -0.50
CA ILE A 33 7.14 1.47 -0.89
C ILE A 33 6.16 1.12 0.25
N THR A 34 6.00 2.04 1.19
CA THR A 34 4.73 2.14 1.94
C THR A 34 3.87 3.13 1.17
N LEU A 35 2.74 2.66 0.61
CA LEU A 35 1.79 3.58 -0.02
C LEU A 35 1.12 4.38 1.10
N GLN A 36 1.55 5.63 1.26
CA GLN A 36 1.02 6.53 2.27
C GLN A 36 -0.43 6.87 1.90
N GLY A 37 -1.39 6.38 2.68
CA GLY A 37 -2.78 6.79 2.59
C GLY A 37 -2.93 8.20 3.16
N ASP A 38 -3.70 9.06 2.48
CA ASP A 38 -4.04 10.40 2.98
C ASP A 38 -4.59 10.28 4.41
N GLY A 39 -3.87 10.84 5.39
CA GLY A 39 -4.01 10.64 6.84
C GLY A 39 -5.38 10.93 7.45
N LYS A 40 -6.38 10.12 7.10
CA LYS A 40 -7.70 10.05 7.71
C LYS A 40 -7.66 8.97 8.80
N GLY A 41 -8.50 9.09 9.82
CA GLY A 41 -8.53 8.15 10.95
C GLY A 41 -8.72 6.67 10.54
N PRO A 42 -8.61 5.74 11.49
CA PRO A 42 -8.66 4.30 11.20
C PRO A 42 -9.91 3.92 10.39
N ILE A 43 -9.68 3.10 9.37
CA ILE A 43 -10.70 2.62 8.44
C ILE A 43 -11.17 1.27 8.94
N THR A 44 -12.46 1.15 9.26
CA THR A 44 -13.00 -0.04 9.91
C THR A 44 -14.04 -0.77 9.05
N PRO A 45 -13.66 -1.50 7.99
CA PRO A 45 -14.59 -2.37 7.28
C PRO A 45 -15.16 -3.44 8.20
N GLN A 46 -16.46 -3.72 8.02
CA GLN A 46 -17.16 -4.78 8.73
C GLN A 46 -17.39 -5.95 7.77
N LEU A 47 -16.83 -7.12 8.11
CA LEU A 47 -16.74 -8.29 7.23
C LEU A 47 -16.96 -9.56 8.04
N GLN A 48 -17.46 -10.62 7.40
CA GLN A 48 -17.50 -11.93 8.05
C GLN A 48 -16.10 -12.55 8.13
N ALA A 49 -15.83 -13.30 9.19
CA ALA A 49 -14.56 -14.01 9.34
C ALA A 49 -14.31 -14.99 8.18
N SER A 50 -15.36 -15.64 7.65
CA SER A 50 -15.28 -16.46 6.44
C SER A 50 -14.70 -15.71 5.23
N GLN A 51 -15.16 -14.48 4.98
CA GLN A 51 -14.70 -13.62 3.88
C GLN A 51 -13.24 -13.19 4.07
N ILE A 52 -12.83 -12.89 5.30
CA ILE A 52 -11.45 -12.52 5.59
C ILE A 52 -10.53 -13.75 5.44
N LYS A 53 -10.94 -14.93 5.90
CA LYS A 53 -10.20 -16.20 5.70
C LYS A 53 -10.07 -16.55 4.22
N GLN A 54 -11.12 -16.35 3.43
CA GLN A 54 -11.05 -16.57 1.98
C GLN A 54 -10.13 -15.54 1.31
N THR A 55 -10.16 -14.28 1.76
CA THR A 55 -9.23 -13.24 1.29
C THR A 55 -7.77 -13.62 1.59
N LEU A 56 -7.47 -14.16 2.77
CA LEU A 56 -6.13 -14.68 3.09
C LEU A 56 -5.69 -15.77 2.11
N ARG A 57 -6.56 -16.72 1.76
CA ARG A 57 -6.26 -17.77 0.76
C ARG A 57 -6.02 -17.19 -0.64
N ILE A 58 -6.77 -16.15 -1.01
CA ILE A 58 -6.57 -15.45 -2.28
C ILE A 58 -5.22 -14.75 -2.30
N LEU A 59 -4.85 -14.07 -1.20
CA LEU A 59 -3.58 -13.38 -1.06
C LEU A 59 -2.38 -14.33 -1.16
N ASP A 60 -2.49 -15.55 -0.64
CA ASP A 60 -1.44 -16.57 -0.77
C ASP A 60 -1.14 -16.95 -2.25
N ASN A 61 -2.03 -16.63 -3.19
CA ASN A 61 -1.86 -16.88 -4.63
C ASN A 61 -1.52 -15.62 -5.44
N VAL A 62 -1.28 -14.48 -4.80
CA VAL A 62 -0.93 -13.23 -5.49
C VAL A 62 0.53 -13.30 -5.95
N ASP A 63 0.77 -12.86 -7.19
CA ASP A 63 2.12 -12.65 -7.70
C ASP A 63 2.70 -11.35 -7.13
N ILE A 64 3.52 -11.50 -6.08
CA ILE A 64 4.12 -10.42 -5.31
C ILE A 64 5.44 -10.02 -5.94
N ARG A 65 5.60 -8.73 -6.27
CA ARG A 65 6.91 -8.22 -6.71
C ARG A 65 7.87 -8.12 -5.53
N ALA A 66 9.18 -8.22 -5.78
CA ALA A 66 10.20 -8.14 -4.73
C ALA A 66 10.07 -6.90 -3.81
N ILE A 67 9.57 -5.79 -4.35
CA ILE A 67 9.36 -4.53 -3.59
C ILE A 67 8.08 -4.50 -2.74
N GLU A 68 7.20 -5.50 -2.88
CA GLU A 68 5.86 -5.57 -2.24
C GLU A 68 5.81 -6.60 -1.10
N VAL A 69 6.93 -7.27 -0.79
CA VAL A 69 6.98 -8.34 0.22
C VAL A 69 6.60 -7.84 1.60
N ASP A 70 7.14 -6.68 2.02
CA ASP A 70 6.81 -6.08 3.32
C ASP A 70 5.31 -5.73 3.41
N VAL A 71 4.76 -5.19 2.31
CA VAL A 71 3.34 -4.85 2.18
C VAL A 71 2.46 -6.10 2.32
N PHE A 72 2.83 -7.18 1.65
CA PHE A 72 2.14 -8.46 1.76
C PHE A 72 2.17 -9.03 3.17
N ILE A 73 3.35 -9.05 3.81
CA ILE A 73 3.52 -9.58 5.16
C ILE A 73 2.68 -8.78 6.17
N ASP A 74 2.69 -7.45 6.08
CA ASP A 74 1.91 -6.58 6.98
C ASP A 74 0.40 -6.86 6.87
N VAL A 75 -0.14 -6.83 5.65
CA VAL A 75 -1.57 -7.09 5.40
C VAL A 75 -1.97 -8.51 5.81
N ARG A 76 -1.15 -9.52 5.48
CA ARG A 76 -1.42 -10.91 5.85
C ARG A 76 -1.43 -11.10 7.36
N ASN A 77 -0.46 -10.54 8.08
CA ASN A 77 -0.40 -10.61 9.54
C ASN A 77 -1.58 -9.88 10.21
N LEU A 78 -2.01 -8.75 9.65
CA LEU A 78 -3.18 -8.04 10.14
C LEU A 78 -4.46 -8.88 10.00
N LEU A 79 -4.75 -9.36 8.79
CA LEU A 79 -5.95 -10.15 8.53
C LEU A 79 -5.94 -11.48 9.30
N SER A 80 -4.77 -12.14 9.42
CA SER A 80 -4.63 -13.38 10.19
C SER A 80 -4.93 -13.17 11.67
N ARG A 81 -4.44 -12.07 12.26
CA ARG A 81 -4.75 -11.70 13.65
C ARG A 81 -6.23 -11.40 13.84
N ALA A 82 -6.87 -10.73 12.87
CA ALA A 82 -8.28 -10.39 12.95
C ALA A 82 -9.19 -11.62 13.04
N VAL A 83 -8.85 -12.71 12.34
CA VAL A 83 -9.66 -13.95 12.29
C VAL A 83 -9.19 -15.06 13.23
N ASN A 84 -8.09 -14.87 13.95
CA ASN A 84 -7.54 -15.91 14.81
C ASN A 84 -8.54 -16.30 15.92
N GLY A 85 -8.89 -17.58 15.99
CA GLY A 85 -9.89 -18.10 16.92
C GLY A 85 -11.33 -17.64 16.67
N LYS A 86 -11.64 -17.09 15.48
CA LYS A 86 -12.99 -16.63 15.11
C LYS A 86 -13.73 -17.67 14.28
N ALA A 87 -15.02 -17.84 14.57
CA ALA A 87 -15.91 -18.71 13.81
C ALA A 87 -16.27 -18.05 12.47
N ASP A 88 -16.54 -18.85 11.44
CA ASP A 88 -16.78 -18.34 10.08
C ASP A 88 -17.99 -17.39 9.99
N SER A 89 -18.97 -17.55 10.87
CA SER A 89 -20.15 -16.69 10.99
C SER A 89 -19.90 -15.36 11.71
N ASP A 90 -18.74 -15.17 12.35
CA ASP A 90 -18.48 -13.98 13.16
C ASP A 90 -18.36 -12.73 12.28
N LEU A 91 -19.06 -11.68 12.66
CA LEU A 91 -18.98 -10.38 12.02
C LEU A 91 -17.91 -9.52 12.70
N LEU A 92 -16.82 -9.23 11.99
CA LEU A 92 -15.63 -8.58 12.53
C LEU A 92 -15.50 -7.16 11.98
N LYS A 93 -15.09 -6.23 12.85
CA LYS A 93 -14.60 -4.91 12.45
C LYS A 93 -13.08 -4.97 12.42
N VAL A 94 -12.49 -4.81 11.24
CA VAL A 94 -11.03 -4.83 11.09
C VAL A 94 -10.54 -3.40 11.09
N GLU A 95 -9.72 -3.02 12.05
CA GLU A 95 -9.13 -1.68 12.09
C GLU A 95 -7.90 -1.63 11.17
N LEU A 96 -7.99 -0.80 10.13
CA LEU A 96 -6.92 -0.59 9.15
C LEU A 96 -6.42 0.85 9.25
N THR A 97 -5.10 1.03 9.21
CA THR A 97 -4.55 2.36 8.89
C THR A 97 -4.85 2.72 7.41
N PRO A 98 -4.81 4.00 7.04
CA PRO A 98 -4.91 4.41 5.62
C PRO A 98 -3.92 3.65 4.73
N ASP A 99 -2.67 3.55 5.16
CA ASP A 99 -1.61 2.85 4.43
C ASP A 99 -1.95 1.37 4.24
N GLN A 100 -2.41 0.69 5.30
CA GLN A 100 -2.84 -0.72 5.23
C GLN A 100 -4.04 -0.93 4.31
N THR A 101 -4.93 0.06 4.24
CA THR A 101 -6.09 0.01 3.34
C THR A 101 -5.67 0.09 1.88
N VAL A 102 -4.75 1.00 1.55
CA VAL A 102 -4.21 1.14 0.19
C VAL A 102 -3.43 -0.11 -0.20
N ASN A 103 -2.60 -0.61 0.72
CA ASN A 103 -1.82 -1.83 0.55
C ASN A 103 -2.72 -3.06 0.28
N LEU A 104 -3.79 -3.23 1.06
CA LEU A 104 -4.74 -4.32 0.85
C LEU A 104 -5.46 -4.19 -0.49
N ASP A 105 -5.93 -2.99 -0.87
CA ASP A 105 -6.58 -2.80 -2.17
C ASP A 105 -5.62 -3.10 -3.34
N LEU A 106 -4.35 -2.71 -3.25
CA LEU A 106 -3.32 -3.03 -4.24
C LEU A 106 -3.15 -4.55 -4.40
N LEU A 107 -3.02 -5.28 -3.30
CA LEU A 107 -2.85 -6.74 -3.33
C LEU A 107 -4.09 -7.44 -3.91
N LEU A 108 -5.28 -6.94 -3.57
CA LEU A 108 -6.54 -7.42 -4.12
C LEU A 108 -6.66 -7.15 -5.63
N GLN A 109 -6.23 -5.99 -6.11
CA GLN A 109 -6.17 -5.68 -7.55
C GLN A 109 -5.23 -6.61 -8.31
N ARG A 110 -4.15 -7.05 -7.66
CA ARG A 110 -3.17 -7.99 -8.24
C ARG A 110 -3.62 -9.43 -8.25
N SER A 111 -4.55 -9.79 -7.36
CA SER A 111 -5.13 -11.12 -7.34
C SER A 111 -5.86 -11.37 -8.65
N LYS A 112 -5.29 -12.22 -9.53
CA LYS A 112 -5.93 -12.64 -10.77
C LYS A 112 -6.97 -13.71 -10.46
N VAL A 113 -8.09 -13.29 -9.86
CA VAL A 113 -9.15 -14.20 -9.40
C VAL A 113 -10.31 -14.28 -10.40
N SER A 114 -10.94 -15.45 -10.46
CA SER A 114 -12.14 -15.71 -11.26
C SER A 114 -13.18 -16.48 -10.42
N GLY A 115 -14.41 -16.60 -10.92
CA GLY A 115 -15.46 -17.38 -10.25
C GLY A 115 -15.81 -16.86 -8.85
N ALA A 116 -15.90 -17.75 -7.87
CA ALA A 116 -16.31 -17.41 -6.50
C ALA A 116 -15.33 -16.44 -5.80
N ASP A 117 -14.04 -16.51 -6.13
CA ASP A 117 -13.03 -15.66 -5.51
C ASP A 117 -13.10 -14.20 -6.00
N SER A 118 -13.57 -13.97 -7.23
CA SER A 118 -13.76 -12.60 -7.74
C SER A 118 -14.90 -11.88 -7.01
N VAL A 119 -15.93 -12.60 -6.58
CA VAL A 119 -17.01 -12.07 -5.75
C VAL A 119 -16.48 -11.67 -4.38
N THR A 120 -15.66 -12.52 -3.76
CA THR A 120 -15.01 -12.23 -2.48
C THR A 120 -14.14 -10.98 -2.57
N VAL A 121 -13.26 -10.89 -3.57
CA VAL A 121 -12.41 -9.71 -3.80
C VAL A 121 -13.26 -8.46 -4.01
N SER A 122 -14.29 -8.53 -4.86
CA SER A 122 -15.16 -7.38 -5.14
C SER A 122 -15.90 -6.92 -3.88
N SER A 123 -16.40 -7.85 -3.07
CA SER A 123 -17.09 -7.54 -1.81
C SER A 123 -16.16 -6.91 -0.77
N MET A 124 -14.92 -7.40 -0.66
CA MET A 124 -13.89 -6.85 0.21
C MET A 124 -13.55 -5.41 -0.20
N ARG A 125 -13.29 -5.18 -1.50
CA ARG A 125 -13.00 -3.84 -2.03
C ARG A 125 -14.16 -2.87 -1.85
N ALA A 126 -15.40 -3.33 -2.01
CA ALA A 126 -16.58 -2.54 -1.72
C ALA A 126 -16.68 -2.17 -0.23
N ALA A 127 -16.37 -3.09 0.68
CA ALA A 127 -16.34 -2.83 2.12
C ALA A 127 -15.27 -1.80 2.50
N LEU A 128 -14.07 -1.90 1.90
CA LEU A 128 -12.99 -0.92 2.07
C LEU A 128 -13.43 0.46 1.57
N THR A 129 -14.02 0.54 0.37
CA THR A 129 -14.50 1.80 -0.23
C THR A 129 -15.61 2.44 0.61
N LYS A 130 -16.52 1.63 1.15
CA LYS A 130 -17.59 2.10 2.02
C LYS A 130 -17.02 2.64 3.34
N ALA A 131 -16.04 1.95 3.92
CA ALA A 131 -15.39 2.36 5.16
C ALA A 131 -14.56 3.64 4.98
N THR A 132 -13.81 3.77 3.87
CA THR A 132 -13.03 4.97 3.54
C THR A 132 -13.92 6.20 3.32
N SER A 133 -15.06 6.01 2.64
CA SER A 133 -16.05 7.05 2.41
C SER A 133 -16.74 7.49 3.71
N SER A 134 -16.97 6.56 4.64
CA SER A 134 -17.57 6.84 5.95
C SER A 134 -16.59 7.48 6.93
N ALA A 135 -15.29 7.22 6.76
CA ALA A 135 -14.21 7.84 7.54
C ALA A 135 -13.83 9.25 7.07
N SER A 136 -14.29 9.67 5.87
CA SER A 136 -14.13 11.05 5.41
C SER A 136 -15.19 11.94 6.08
N PRO A 137 -14.81 13.12 6.63
CA PRO A 137 -15.79 13.99 7.27
C PRO A 137 -16.85 14.39 6.23
N LYS A 138 -18.12 14.12 6.54
CA LYS A 138 -19.24 14.81 5.88
C LYS A 138 -18.94 16.30 6.03
N LYS A 139 -18.57 16.98 4.94
CA LYS A 139 -18.61 18.44 4.90
C LYS A 139 -20.05 18.82 5.27
N LYS A 140 -20.23 19.36 6.47
CA LYS A 140 -21.41 20.14 6.82
C LYS A 140 -21.34 21.47 6.08
#